data_AF-A0ABD6E7Y6-F1
#
_entry.id   AF-A0ABD6E7Y6-F1
#
_cell.length_a   1.000
_cell.length_b   1.000
_cell.length_c   1.000
_cell.angle_alpha   90.00
_cell.angle_beta   90.00
_cell.angle_gamma   90.00
#
_symmetry.space_group_name_H-M   'P 1'
#
loop_
_entity.id
_entity.type
_entity.pdbx_description
1 polymer ?
#
loop_
_entity_poly.entity_id
_entity_poly.type
_entity_poly.pdbx_seq_one_letter_code
_entity_poly.pdbx_strand_id
1 'polypeptide(L)'
;MKKIIVLIIASILLSSGILVGAGAIENNHEIEPNQSKLEKTRFNKLFQNFLERIIEHFPVFKDIFDFSKPKYGITNACLVNLPTNPVTIHAWERPTSWSAFFKIQLSGVGSGYDVSNGEYEGWCVDYGTSIPNGVPLSVTLHSSHCPPAYLDVSGWNEINHIINNKQGDRWDIQRAMWYFINFGPWDWDKPHGESPFVTTETLNMISAATLNSGFVPVPGQVVAVICYPPNPEERFQFTFIEVEIPDLPNVCTNTQG
;
A
#
# COMPACT_ATOMS: atom_id res chain seq x y z
N MET A 1 23.09 5.48 -4.01
CA MET A 1 22.79 6.91 -3.81
C MET A 1 21.84 7.18 -2.63
N LYS A 2 20.64 6.58 -2.56
CA LYS A 2 19.68 6.80 -1.44
C LYS A 2 20.27 6.54 -0.03
N LYS A 3 21.08 5.48 0.15
CA LYS A 3 21.76 5.18 1.43
C LYS A 3 22.79 6.25 1.83
N ILE A 4 23.46 6.89 0.88
CA ILE A 4 24.44 7.96 1.13
C ILE A 4 23.73 9.24 1.59
N ILE A 5 22.56 9.54 1.03
CA ILE A 5 21.75 10.71 1.40
C ILE A 5 21.22 10.57 2.84
N VAL A 6 20.74 9.39 3.23
CA VAL A 6 20.29 9.14 4.62
C VAL A 6 21.44 9.25 5.61
N LEU A 7 22.63 8.74 5.26
CA LEU A 7 23.83 8.85 6.10
C LEU A 7 24.32 10.31 6.24
N ILE A 8 24.28 11.09 5.16
CA ILE A 8 24.65 12.51 5.19
C ILE A 8 23.67 13.32 6.05
N ILE A 9 22.35 13.07 5.92
CA ILE A 9 21.33 13.74 6.74
C ILE A 9 21.49 13.36 8.22
N ALA A 10 21.71 12.07 8.53
CA ALA A 10 21.94 11.61 9.89
C ALA A 10 23.21 12.22 10.52
N SER A 11 24.33 12.25 9.79
CA SER A 11 25.58 12.86 10.25
C SER A 11 25.48 14.37 10.46
N ILE A 12 24.73 15.08 9.60
CA ILE A 12 24.50 16.52 9.76
C ILE A 12 23.65 16.80 11.01
N LEU A 13 22.56 16.04 11.21
CA LEU A 13 21.68 16.16 12.39
C LEU A 13 22.40 15.86 13.73
N LEU A 14 23.36 14.93 13.72
CA LEU A 14 24.22 14.62 14.86
C LEU A 14 25.23 15.75 15.13
N SER A 15 25.85 16.30 14.09
CA SER A 15 26.87 17.36 14.21
C SER A 15 26.30 18.72 14.62
N SER A 16 25.02 18.99 14.34
CA SER A 16 24.35 20.24 14.69
C SER A 16 23.73 20.24 16.10
N GLY A 17 23.96 19.19 16.89
CA GLY A 17 23.43 19.06 18.25
C GLY A 17 21.91 18.86 18.34
N ILE A 18 21.23 18.65 17.21
CA ILE A 18 19.76 18.54 17.13
C ILE A 18 19.26 17.24 17.79
N LEU A 19 20.08 16.18 17.84
CA LEU A 19 19.73 14.93 18.53
C LEU A 19 19.92 14.96 20.06
N VAL A 20 20.63 15.96 20.62
CA VAL A 20 20.90 15.98 22.08
C VAL A 20 19.64 16.24 22.90
N GLY A 21 18.60 16.84 22.31
CA GLY A 21 17.33 17.12 22.98
C GLY A 21 16.39 15.92 23.15
N ALA A 22 16.59 14.81 22.43
CA ALA A 22 15.71 13.65 22.55
C ALA A 22 16.10 12.69 23.69
N GLY A 23 17.32 12.82 24.23
CA GLY A 23 17.86 11.96 25.30
C GLY A 23 17.70 12.51 26.72
N ALA A 24 17.02 13.64 26.91
CA ALA A 24 16.84 14.28 28.22
C ALA A 24 15.35 14.38 28.63
N ILE A 25 14.56 13.36 28.31
CA ILE A 25 13.17 13.21 28.79
C ILE A 25 13.02 11.86 29.50
N GLU A 26 13.89 11.62 30.48
CA GLU A 26 13.65 10.66 31.55
C GLU A 26 13.96 11.39 32.86
N ASN A 27 13.11 12.33 33.25
CA ASN A 27 12.90 12.71 34.64
C ASN A 27 11.60 13.50 34.75
N ASN A 28 10.70 13.00 35.60
CA ASN A 28 9.35 13.50 35.85
C ASN A 28 9.31 14.98 36.27
N HIS A 29 9.14 15.88 35.31
CA HIS A 29 8.60 17.21 35.57
C HIS A 29 7.59 17.56 34.48
N GLU A 30 6.34 17.85 34.89
CA GLU A 30 5.30 18.38 34.01
C GLU A 30 5.81 19.65 33.31
N ILE A 31 6.00 19.57 32.00
CA ILE A 31 6.34 20.72 31.17
C ILE A 31 5.04 21.48 30.89
N GLU A 32 4.99 22.78 31.26
CA GLU A 32 3.84 23.62 30.98
C GLU A 32 3.50 23.66 29.48
N PRO A 33 2.22 23.54 29.08
CA PRO A 33 1.79 23.40 27.69
C PRO A 33 2.19 24.57 26.76
N ASN A 34 2.54 25.73 27.32
CA ASN A 34 3.01 26.89 26.55
C ASN A 34 4.48 26.80 26.12
N GLN A 35 5.34 26.08 26.86
CA GLN A 35 6.75 25.90 26.46
C GLN A 35 6.86 24.99 25.24
N SER A 36 6.09 23.90 25.20
CA SER A 36 5.99 22.97 24.07
C SER A 36 5.63 23.66 22.75
N LYS A 37 4.70 24.62 22.77
CA LYS A 37 4.26 25.36 21.58
C LYS A 37 5.34 26.33 21.06
N LEU A 38 6.07 26.97 21.97
CA LEU A 38 7.17 27.88 21.63
C LEU A 38 8.37 27.12 21.05
N GLU A 39 8.69 25.95 21.62
CA GLU A 39 9.77 25.08 21.14
C GLU A 39 9.46 24.50 19.76
N LYS A 40 8.21 24.07 19.52
CA LYS A 40 7.75 23.62 18.20
C LYS A 40 7.87 24.73 17.14
N THR A 41 7.55 25.96 17.51
CA THR A 41 7.66 27.13 16.60
C THR A 41 9.13 27.44 16.28
N ARG A 42 10.02 27.39 17.28
CA ARG A 42 11.45 27.59 17.09
C ARG A 42 12.09 26.48 16.25
N PHE A 43 11.72 25.23 16.50
CA PHE A 43 12.17 24.07 15.73
C PHE A 43 11.77 24.20 14.26
N ASN A 44 10.50 24.52 13.99
CA ASN A 44 10.01 24.70 12.62
C ASN A 44 10.79 25.79 11.89
N LYS A 45 11.08 26.93 12.54
CA LYS A 45 11.84 28.02 11.93
C LYS A 45 13.30 27.63 11.64
N LEU A 46 13.95 26.94 12.57
CA LEU A 46 15.32 26.43 12.40
C LEU A 46 15.41 25.40 11.27
N PHE A 47 14.42 24.50 11.20
CA PHE A 47 14.35 23.48 10.15
C PHE A 47 14.12 24.09 8.76
N GLN A 48 13.24 25.08 8.64
CA GLN A 48 13.01 25.77 7.36
C GLN A 48 14.26 26.52 6.87
N ASN A 49 14.92 27.28 7.75
CA ASN A 49 16.17 27.98 7.40
C ASN A 49 17.28 27.00 6.97
N PHE A 50 17.31 25.80 7.55
CA PHE A 50 18.26 24.76 7.18
C PHE A 50 17.97 24.19 5.78
N LEU A 51 16.69 23.92 5.48
CA LEU A 51 16.27 23.46 4.15
C LEU A 51 16.59 24.48 3.06
N GLU A 52 16.34 25.76 3.31
CA GLU A 52 16.66 26.84 2.37
C GLU A 52 18.16 26.86 2.03
N ARG A 53 19.04 26.68 3.01
CA ARG A 53 20.50 26.62 2.81
C ARG A 53 20.95 25.39 2.03
N ILE A 54 20.31 24.23 2.24
CA ILE A 54 20.57 23.03 1.44
C ILE A 54 20.20 23.28 -0.02
N ILE A 55 19.02 23.86 -0.26
CA ILE A 55 18.53 24.15 -1.62
C ILE A 55 19.46 25.14 -2.35
N GLU A 56 19.97 26.15 -1.64
CA GLU A 56 20.92 27.12 -2.19
C GLU A 56 22.24 26.46 -2.63
N HIS A 57 22.78 25.54 -1.83
CA HIS A 57 24.04 24.87 -2.12
C HIS A 57 23.89 23.71 -3.11
N PHE A 58 22.71 23.13 -3.21
CA PHE A 58 22.43 21.95 -4.03
C PHE A 58 21.11 22.13 -4.80
N PRO A 59 21.12 22.87 -5.92
CA PRO A 59 19.91 23.20 -6.69
C PRO A 59 19.12 21.97 -7.18
N VAL A 60 19.77 20.82 -7.31
CA VAL A 60 19.15 19.53 -7.66
C VAL A 60 18.08 19.08 -6.66
N PHE A 61 18.17 19.53 -5.40
CA PHE A 61 17.16 19.22 -4.39
C PHE A 61 16.02 20.25 -4.32
N LYS A 62 16.06 21.31 -5.14
CA LYS A 62 15.01 22.34 -5.16
C LYS A 62 13.64 21.74 -5.40
N ASP A 63 13.51 20.82 -6.36
CA ASP A 63 12.23 20.16 -6.64
C ASP A 63 11.82 19.13 -5.59
N ILE A 64 12.77 18.62 -4.79
CA ILE A 64 12.51 17.67 -3.69
C ILE A 64 12.00 18.41 -2.44
N PHE A 65 12.42 19.66 -2.24
CA PHE A 65 12.09 20.46 -1.06
C PHE A 65 11.24 21.72 -1.35
N ASP A 66 10.69 21.86 -2.56
CA ASP A 66 9.75 22.92 -2.88
C ASP A 66 8.38 22.62 -2.25
N PHE A 67 8.20 23.08 -1.01
CA PHE A 67 6.94 22.96 -0.27
C PHE A 67 5.86 23.95 -0.74
N SER A 68 6.16 24.83 -1.72
CA SER A 68 5.23 25.78 -2.32
C SER A 68 4.54 25.23 -3.56
N LYS A 69 5.21 24.30 -4.27
CA LYS A 69 4.49 23.34 -5.12
C LYS A 69 3.57 22.54 -4.22
N PRO A 70 2.33 22.23 -4.64
CA PRO A 70 1.56 21.25 -3.90
C PRO A 70 2.45 20.01 -3.77
N LYS A 71 2.87 19.67 -2.53
CA LYS A 71 3.02 18.26 -2.17
C LYS A 71 1.83 17.59 -2.84
N TYR A 72 2.05 16.51 -3.61
CA TYR A 72 0.99 15.58 -4.02
C TYR A 72 -0.20 15.79 -3.11
N GLY A 73 -1.21 16.51 -3.63
CA GLY A 73 -2.18 17.17 -2.77
C GLY A 73 -2.70 16.12 -1.83
N ILE A 74 -2.62 16.37 -0.52
CA ILE A 74 -3.29 15.53 0.47
C ILE A 74 -4.78 15.84 0.35
N THR A 75 -5.35 15.59 -0.82
CA THR A 75 -6.71 15.14 -0.94
C THR A 75 -6.67 13.70 -0.48
N ASN A 76 -7.61 13.29 0.37
CA ASN A 76 -7.84 11.88 0.75
C ASN A 76 -8.29 11.02 -0.46
N ALA A 77 -7.76 11.28 -1.64
CA ALA A 77 -8.05 10.59 -2.88
C ALA A 77 -7.21 9.32 -2.92
N CYS A 78 -7.84 8.25 -3.38
CA CYS A 78 -7.22 6.96 -3.62
C CYS A 78 -6.00 7.05 -4.54
N LEU A 79 -5.05 6.11 -4.39
CA LEU A 79 -3.86 6.03 -5.27
C LEU A 79 -4.20 5.76 -6.73
N VAL A 80 -5.38 5.20 -7.00
CA VAL A 80 -5.87 4.83 -8.33
C VAL A 80 -7.32 5.29 -8.50
N ASN A 81 -7.61 5.82 -9.69
CA ASN A 81 -8.94 6.15 -10.16
C ASN A 81 -9.63 4.90 -10.72
N LEU A 82 -10.69 4.45 -10.05
CA LEU A 82 -11.40 3.22 -10.37
C LEU A 82 -12.85 3.50 -10.81
N PRO A 83 -13.43 2.67 -11.68
CA PRO A 83 -14.84 2.76 -12.02
C PRO A 83 -15.73 2.55 -10.79
N THR A 84 -16.74 3.39 -10.65
CA THR A 84 -17.78 3.25 -9.62
C THR A 84 -18.91 2.32 -10.05
N ASN A 85 -19.11 2.15 -11.37
CA ASN A 85 -20.05 1.18 -11.90
C ASN A 85 -19.44 -0.23 -11.84
N PRO A 86 -20.25 -1.27 -11.59
CA PRO A 86 -19.77 -2.64 -11.59
C PRO A 86 -19.11 -3.03 -12.92
N VAL A 87 -18.05 -3.83 -12.81
CA VAL A 87 -17.29 -4.42 -13.92
C VAL A 87 -17.39 -5.93 -13.84
N THR A 88 -17.01 -6.63 -14.91
CA THR A 88 -17.05 -8.10 -14.94
C THR A 88 -15.63 -8.67 -14.83
N ILE A 89 -15.44 -9.61 -13.89
CA ILE A 89 -14.24 -10.41 -13.77
C ILE A 89 -14.48 -11.85 -14.21
N HIS A 90 -13.48 -12.47 -14.81
CA HIS A 90 -13.38 -13.91 -14.99
C HIS A 90 -12.05 -14.39 -14.41
N ALA A 91 -12.11 -15.19 -13.35
CA ALA A 91 -10.91 -15.81 -12.80
C ALA A 91 -10.62 -17.13 -13.51
N TRP A 92 -9.36 -17.33 -13.90
CA TRP A 92 -8.88 -18.56 -14.50
C TRP A 92 -7.80 -19.13 -13.59
N GLU A 93 -8.01 -20.33 -13.08
CA GLU A 93 -6.92 -21.08 -12.45
C GLU A 93 -6.14 -21.81 -13.55
N ARG A 94 -4.85 -21.48 -13.73
CA ARG A 94 -3.92 -22.38 -14.43
C ARG A 94 -2.95 -23.00 -13.44
N PRO A 95 -2.72 -24.32 -13.53
CA PRO A 95 -1.70 -24.96 -12.73
C PRO A 95 -0.32 -24.52 -13.25
N THR A 96 0.49 -23.97 -12.33
CA THR A 96 1.95 -24.12 -12.26
C THR A 96 2.91 -23.19 -13.02
N SER A 97 2.59 -21.94 -13.39
CA SER A 97 3.69 -21.03 -13.84
C SER A 97 3.49 -19.52 -13.65
N TRP A 98 2.51 -19.06 -12.88
CA TRP A 98 2.25 -17.63 -12.71
C TRP A 98 2.86 -17.07 -11.42
N SER A 99 3.16 -15.78 -11.44
CA SER A 99 3.64 -15.00 -10.29
C SER A 99 2.52 -14.69 -9.27
N ALA A 100 1.32 -15.22 -9.52
CA ALA A 100 0.13 -15.08 -8.71
C ALA A 100 -0.68 -16.37 -8.64
N PHE A 101 -1.73 -16.35 -7.80
CA PHE A 101 -2.56 -17.53 -7.56
C PHE A 101 -3.44 -17.87 -8.78
N PHE A 102 -4.00 -16.85 -9.42
CA PHE A 102 -4.76 -16.96 -10.67
C PHE A 102 -4.61 -15.70 -11.52
N LYS A 103 -5.14 -15.75 -12.74
CA LYS A 103 -5.33 -14.57 -13.61
C LYS A 103 -6.78 -14.15 -13.53
N ILE A 104 -7.01 -12.85 -13.44
CA ILE A 104 -8.33 -12.25 -13.58
C ILE A 104 -8.38 -11.50 -14.89
N GLN A 105 -9.29 -11.91 -15.78
CA GLN A 105 -9.67 -11.11 -16.94
C GLN A 105 -10.73 -10.11 -16.52
N LEU A 106 -10.41 -8.82 -16.61
CA LEU A 106 -11.29 -7.69 -16.33
C LEU A 106 -11.96 -7.20 -17.62
N SER A 107 -13.24 -6.88 -17.56
CA SER A 107 -14.02 -6.38 -18.69
C SER A 107 -15.12 -5.39 -18.24
N GLY A 108 -15.61 -4.56 -19.16
CA GLY A 108 -16.62 -3.54 -18.86
C GLY A 108 -16.06 -2.25 -18.24
N VAL A 109 -14.74 -2.08 -18.27
CA VAL A 109 -14.06 -0.86 -17.83
C VAL A 109 -14.16 0.20 -18.94
N GLY A 110 -14.70 1.37 -18.61
CA GLY A 110 -14.74 2.54 -19.50
C GLY A 110 -13.39 3.24 -19.64
N SER A 111 -13.33 4.30 -20.45
CA SER A 111 -12.14 5.15 -20.56
C SER A 111 -11.98 6.09 -19.37
N GLY A 112 -10.74 6.47 -19.05
CA GLY A 112 -10.43 7.49 -18.03
C GLY A 112 -10.14 6.94 -16.63
N TYR A 113 -10.06 5.62 -16.48
CA TYR A 113 -9.65 4.94 -15.24
C TYR A 113 -8.21 4.43 -15.32
N ASP A 114 -7.61 4.15 -14.17
CA ASP A 114 -6.25 3.61 -14.06
C ASP A 114 -6.21 2.08 -14.25
N VAL A 115 -7.38 1.46 -14.37
CA VAL A 115 -7.57 0.08 -14.80
C VAL A 115 -8.15 0.05 -16.22
N SER A 116 -7.93 -1.05 -16.94
CA SER A 116 -8.42 -1.25 -18.30
C SER A 116 -8.93 -2.67 -18.49
N ASN A 117 -9.64 -2.94 -19.59
CA ASN A 117 -10.02 -4.31 -19.93
C ASN A 117 -8.74 -5.11 -20.26
N GLY A 118 -8.53 -6.25 -19.61
CA GLY A 118 -7.29 -7.01 -19.75
C GLY A 118 -7.08 -8.05 -18.66
N GLU A 119 -5.96 -8.73 -18.71
CA GLU A 119 -5.56 -9.72 -17.70
C GLU A 119 -4.73 -9.08 -16.59
N TYR A 120 -5.04 -9.46 -15.35
CA TYR A 120 -4.33 -9.02 -14.15
C TYR A 120 -3.89 -10.22 -13.31
N GLU A 121 -2.78 -10.06 -12.57
CA GLU A 121 -2.43 -10.97 -11.49
C GLU A 121 -3.49 -10.90 -10.38
N GLY A 122 -3.98 -12.05 -9.92
CA GLY A 122 -5.05 -12.15 -8.95
C GLY A 122 -4.73 -13.03 -7.76
N TRP A 123 -5.30 -12.67 -6.61
CA TRP A 123 -5.10 -13.33 -5.33
C TRP A 123 -6.41 -13.48 -4.56
N CYS A 124 -6.47 -14.50 -3.71
CA CYS A 124 -7.57 -14.70 -2.77
C CYS A 124 -7.45 -13.68 -1.62
N VAL A 125 -8.58 -13.09 -1.23
CA VAL A 125 -8.69 -12.29 -0.01
C VAL A 125 -9.05 -13.20 1.16
N ASP A 126 -10.06 -14.04 1.00
CA ASP A 126 -10.54 -14.93 2.04
C ASP A 126 -10.06 -16.37 1.87
N TYR A 127 -9.86 -17.03 3.00
CA TYR A 127 -9.36 -18.38 3.10
C TYR A 127 -10.48 -19.36 3.42
N GLY A 128 -10.64 -20.41 2.60
CA GLY A 128 -11.66 -21.45 2.79
C GLY A 128 -12.92 -21.31 1.92
N THR A 129 -12.94 -20.35 1.01
CA THR A 129 -13.91 -20.25 -0.08
C THR A 129 -13.20 -20.46 -1.42
N SER A 130 -13.95 -20.63 -2.49
CA SER A 130 -13.40 -20.82 -3.84
C SER A 130 -14.01 -19.82 -4.80
N ILE A 131 -13.20 -19.22 -5.67
CA ILE A 131 -13.72 -18.47 -6.81
C ILE A 131 -14.16 -19.47 -7.91
N PRO A 132 -15.37 -19.36 -8.48
CA PRO A 132 -15.77 -20.23 -9.57
C PRO A 132 -14.90 -20.01 -10.80
N ASN A 133 -14.24 -21.06 -11.27
CA ASN A 133 -13.34 -21.00 -12.42
C ASN A 133 -14.12 -20.70 -13.72
N GLY A 134 -13.72 -19.64 -14.43
CA GLY A 134 -14.26 -19.24 -15.73
C GLY A 134 -15.66 -18.62 -15.71
N VAL A 135 -16.28 -18.45 -14.53
CA VAL A 135 -17.62 -17.86 -14.43
C VAL A 135 -17.51 -16.32 -14.39
N PRO A 136 -18.25 -15.57 -15.23
CA PRO A 136 -18.33 -14.12 -15.11
C PRO A 136 -18.94 -13.73 -13.77
N LEU A 137 -18.25 -12.88 -13.02
CA LEU A 137 -18.77 -12.26 -11.81
C LEU A 137 -18.80 -10.74 -11.98
N SER A 138 -19.95 -10.14 -11.69
CA SER A 138 -20.04 -8.69 -11.55
C SER A 138 -19.42 -8.28 -10.22
N VAL A 139 -18.54 -7.28 -10.21
CA VAL A 139 -17.86 -6.79 -9.00
C VAL A 139 -17.74 -5.27 -9.01
N THR A 140 -17.65 -4.67 -7.82
CA THR A 140 -17.24 -3.27 -7.64
C THR A 140 -15.76 -3.24 -7.28
N LEU A 141 -14.99 -2.32 -7.87
CA LEU A 141 -13.57 -2.18 -7.59
C LEU A 141 -13.32 -1.16 -6.47
N HIS A 142 -12.49 -1.53 -5.51
CA HIS A 142 -12.05 -0.64 -4.43
C HIS A 142 -10.53 -0.68 -4.29
N SER A 143 -9.89 0.47 -4.07
CA SER A 143 -8.45 0.49 -3.79
C SER A 143 -8.18 0.12 -2.34
N SER A 144 -7.19 -0.73 -2.10
CA SER A 144 -6.74 -1.10 -0.75
C SER A 144 -6.12 0.06 0.04
N HIS A 145 -5.76 1.16 -0.61
CA HIS A 145 -5.24 2.36 0.07
C HIS A 145 -6.32 3.20 0.74
N CYS A 146 -7.54 3.12 0.25
CA CYS A 146 -8.67 3.96 0.65
C CYS A 146 -9.97 3.13 0.61
N PRO A 147 -10.00 1.91 1.18
CA PRO A 147 -11.15 1.06 1.08
C PRO A 147 -12.36 1.73 1.78
N PRO A 148 -13.60 1.43 1.35
CA PRO A 148 -14.75 1.82 2.13
C PRO A 148 -14.69 1.15 3.52
N ALA A 149 -15.33 1.75 4.53
CA ALA A 149 -15.19 1.33 5.93
C ALA A 149 -15.47 -0.17 6.20
N TYR A 150 -16.34 -0.82 5.41
CA TYR A 150 -16.64 -2.25 5.57
C TYR A 150 -15.54 -3.18 5.00
N LEU A 151 -14.61 -2.63 4.22
CA LEU A 151 -13.38 -3.28 3.73
C LEU A 151 -12.12 -2.74 4.40
N ASP A 152 -12.24 -1.74 5.27
CA ASP A 152 -11.12 -1.16 6.02
C ASP A 152 -10.71 -2.08 7.17
N VAL A 153 -10.13 -3.21 6.82
CA VAL A 153 -9.50 -4.13 7.77
C VAL A 153 -8.03 -3.78 7.91
N SER A 154 -7.51 -3.94 9.13
CA SER A 154 -6.06 -3.91 9.36
C SER A 154 -5.39 -4.98 8.50
N GLY A 155 -4.49 -4.59 7.59
CA GLY A 155 -3.73 -5.54 6.77
C GLY A 155 -3.45 -5.10 5.33
N TRP A 156 -4.16 -4.10 4.79
CA TRP A 156 -3.97 -3.69 3.39
C TRP A 156 -2.60 -3.10 3.10
N ASN A 157 -2.00 -2.37 4.04
CA ASN A 157 -0.65 -1.84 3.89
C ASN A 157 0.38 -2.96 3.83
N GLU A 158 0.22 -3.99 4.66
CA GLU A 158 1.06 -5.18 4.69
C GLU A 158 0.93 -6.00 3.41
N ILE A 159 -0.28 -6.18 2.88
CA ILE A 159 -0.50 -6.80 1.57
C ILE A 159 0.19 -6.00 0.47
N ASN A 160 -0.01 -4.69 0.46
CA ASN A 160 0.64 -3.81 -0.50
C ASN A 160 2.17 -3.94 -0.40
N HIS A 161 2.73 -4.10 0.80
CA HIS A 161 4.15 -4.38 0.97
C HIS A 161 4.53 -5.75 0.38
N ILE A 162 3.76 -6.80 0.66
CA ILE A 162 4.01 -8.18 0.17
C ILE A 162 4.02 -8.23 -1.36
N ILE A 163 3.00 -7.68 -2.05
CA ILE A 163 2.93 -7.73 -3.52
C ILE A 163 4.07 -6.97 -4.21
N ASN A 164 4.65 -5.98 -3.54
CA ASN A 164 5.83 -5.24 -4.04
C ASN A 164 7.17 -5.88 -3.66
N ASN A 165 7.18 -6.91 -2.80
CA ASN A 165 8.39 -7.54 -2.27
C ASN A 165 8.27 -9.08 -2.22
N LYS A 166 7.56 -9.66 -3.21
CA LYS A 166 7.27 -11.10 -3.30
C LYS A 166 8.53 -11.95 -3.21
N GLN A 167 8.44 -13.04 -2.47
CA GLN A 167 9.49 -14.05 -2.30
C GLN A 167 8.85 -15.45 -2.24
N GLY A 168 9.60 -16.47 -2.66
CA GLY A 168 9.08 -17.83 -2.71
C GLY A 168 8.12 -18.07 -3.88
N ASP A 169 7.26 -19.05 -3.74
CA ASP A 169 6.23 -19.38 -4.72
C ASP A 169 4.88 -18.70 -4.42
N ARG A 170 3.88 -18.95 -5.28
CA ARG A 170 2.53 -18.38 -5.10
C ARG A 170 1.86 -18.79 -3.78
N TRP A 171 2.17 -19.97 -3.24
CA TRP A 171 1.61 -20.42 -1.97
C TRP A 171 2.24 -19.69 -0.80
N ASP A 172 3.54 -19.43 -0.85
CA ASP A 172 4.24 -18.63 0.15
C ASP A 172 3.64 -17.22 0.23
N ILE A 173 3.42 -16.61 -0.94
CA ILE A 173 2.87 -15.26 -1.07
C ILE A 173 1.42 -15.22 -0.57
N GLN A 174 0.56 -16.13 -1.04
CA GLN A 174 -0.84 -16.19 -0.64
C GLN A 174 -1.00 -16.42 0.86
N ARG A 175 -0.17 -17.28 1.44
CA ARG A 175 -0.19 -17.59 2.88
C ARG A 175 0.28 -16.40 3.72
N ALA A 176 1.31 -15.68 3.26
CA ALA A 176 1.74 -14.44 3.92
C ALA A 176 0.64 -13.35 3.88
N MET A 177 -0.16 -13.29 2.82
CA MET A 177 -1.32 -12.38 2.77
C MET A 177 -2.40 -12.78 3.77
N TRP A 178 -2.80 -14.06 3.80
CA TRP A 178 -3.82 -14.56 4.74
C TRP A 178 -3.47 -14.36 6.21
N TYR A 179 -2.18 -14.23 6.56
CA TYR A 179 -1.77 -13.82 7.91
C TYR A 179 -2.34 -12.45 8.31
N PHE A 180 -2.38 -11.49 7.39
CA PHE A 180 -2.85 -10.13 7.65
C PHE A 180 -4.33 -9.96 7.39
N ILE A 181 -4.82 -10.49 6.27
CA ILE A 181 -6.24 -10.49 5.94
C ILE A 181 -6.85 -11.81 6.35
N ASN A 182 -7.14 -11.94 7.64
CA ASN A 182 -7.81 -13.11 8.20
C ASN A 182 -9.31 -13.10 7.88
N PHE A 183 -9.66 -13.03 6.58
CA PHE A 183 -11.02 -13.23 6.13
C PHE A 183 -11.26 -14.73 5.92
N GLY A 184 -12.34 -15.26 6.48
CA GLY A 184 -12.77 -16.65 6.27
C GLY A 184 -12.67 -17.54 7.52
N PRO A 185 -13.10 -18.80 7.42
CA PRO A 185 -13.23 -19.69 8.58
C PRO A 185 -11.94 -20.43 9.00
N TRP A 186 -10.80 -20.21 8.33
CA TRP A 186 -9.57 -20.97 8.54
C TRP A 186 -8.41 -20.05 8.88
N ASP A 187 -7.45 -20.54 9.68
CA ASP A 187 -6.21 -19.82 10.00
C ASP A 187 -5.14 -20.01 8.92
N TRP A 188 -4.38 -18.96 8.60
CA TRP A 188 -3.35 -18.93 7.56
C TRP A 188 -2.32 -20.10 7.62
N ASP A 189 -2.05 -20.64 8.81
CA ASP A 189 -1.05 -21.68 9.05
C ASP A 189 -1.57 -23.11 8.79
N LYS A 190 -2.87 -23.27 8.50
CA LYS A 190 -3.45 -24.57 8.17
C LYS A 190 -2.94 -25.06 6.81
N PRO A 191 -2.58 -26.36 6.69
CA PRO A 191 -2.32 -26.97 5.39
C PRO A 191 -3.54 -26.90 4.48
N HIS A 192 -3.37 -26.47 3.23
CA HIS A 192 -4.44 -26.43 2.23
C HIS A 192 -3.87 -26.53 0.81
N GLY A 193 -4.61 -27.22 -0.06
CA GLY A 193 -4.17 -27.51 -1.41
C GLY A 193 -2.85 -28.28 -1.44
N GLU A 194 -1.94 -27.84 -2.32
CA GLU A 194 -0.66 -28.50 -2.59
C GLU A 194 0.49 -27.99 -1.70
N SER A 195 0.25 -27.04 -0.79
CA SER A 195 1.27 -26.48 0.11
C SER A 195 1.08 -26.96 1.56
N PRO A 196 1.71 -28.08 1.95
CA PRO A 196 1.52 -28.68 3.26
C PRO A 196 2.22 -27.97 4.42
N PHE A 197 3.20 -27.08 4.16
CA PHE A 197 4.03 -26.49 5.22
C PHE A 197 4.24 -24.97 5.05
N VAL A 198 4.33 -24.27 6.18
CA VAL A 198 4.80 -22.88 6.22
C VAL A 198 6.31 -22.86 5.94
N THR A 199 6.73 -22.10 4.94
CA THR A 199 8.13 -21.98 4.52
C THR A 199 8.83 -20.79 5.19
N THR A 200 10.16 -20.72 5.06
CA THR A 200 10.94 -19.57 5.51
C THR A 200 10.58 -18.31 4.72
N GLU A 201 10.30 -18.43 3.43
CA GLU A 201 9.89 -17.36 2.53
C GLU A 201 8.58 -16.72 2.99
N THR A 202 7.60 -17.54 3.39
CA THR A 202 6.33 -17.08 4.00
C THR A 202 6.62 -16.25 5.26
N LEU A 203 7.42 -16.78 6.19
CA LEU A 203 7.73 -16.11 7.46
C LEU A 203 8.53 -14.81 7.25
N ASN A 204 9.44 -14.79 6.28
CA ASN A 204 10.20 -13.59 5.93
C ASN A 204 9.30 -12.48 5.40
N MET A 205 8.33 -12.81 4.53
CA MET A 205 7.35 -11.84 4.05
C MET A 205 6.47 -11.30 5.17
N ILE A 206 5.98 -12.16 6.07
CA ILE A 206 5.19 -11.75 7.24
C ILE A 206 6.00 -10.80 8.14
N SER A 207 7.23 -11.17 8.46
CA SER A 207 8.09 -10.34 9.31
C SER A 207 8.40 -9.00 8.66
N ALA A 208 8.77 -8.98 7.37
CA ALA A 208 9.08 -7.76 6.64
C ALA A 208 7.86 -6.84 6.52
N ALA A 209 6.67 -7.39 6.23
CA ALA A 209 5.45 -6.60 6.14
C ALA A 209 5.02 -6.04 7.50
N THR A 210 5.17 -6.81 8.59
CA THR A 210 4.89 -6.34 9.96
C THR A 210 5.78 -5.14 10.33
N LEU A 211 7.07 -5.16 9.94
CA LEU A 211 7.99 -4.04 10.13
C LEU A 211 7.65 -2.81 9.25
N ASN A 212 6.79 -2.99 8.25
CA ASN A 212 6.39 -1.96 7.29
C ASN A 212 4.85 -1.81 7.22
N SER A 213 4.15 -1.93 8.35
CA SER A 213 2.67 -1.82 8.43
C SER A 213 2.10 -0.46 7.99
N GLY A 214 2.95 0.55 7.81
CA GLY A 214 2.60 1.84 7.21
C GLY A 214 2.94 1.97 5.72
N PHE A 215 3.23 0.87 5.03
CA PHE A 215 3.62 0.89 3.63
C PHE A 215 2.49 1.42 2.73
N VAL A 216 2.78 2.51 2.03
CA VAL A 216 1.92 3.09 1.00
C VAL A 216 2.67 3.00 -0.32
N PRO A 217 2.17 2.23 -1.31
CA PRO A 217 2.77 2.17 -2.63
C PRO A 217 2.89 3.56 -3.27
N VAL A 218 3.97 3.79 -4.01
CA VAL A 218 4.20 5.02 -4.79
C VAL A 218 4.06 4.75 -6.29
N PRO A 219 4.07 5.77 -7.16
CA PRO A 219 4.05 5.54 -8.60
C PRO A 219 5.13 4.56 -9.10
N GLY A 220 4.77 3.70 -10.05
CA GLY A 220 5.56 2.57 -10.53
C GLY A 220 5.56 1.34 -9.61
N GLN A 221 4.91 1.42 -8.44
CA GLN A 221 4.65 0.27 -7.57
C GLN A 221 3.22 -0.24 -7.75
N VAL A 222 2.95 -1.41 -7.20
CA VAL A 222 1.63 -2.06 -7.30
C VAL A 222 0.77 -1.75 -6.09
N VAL A 223 -0.51 -1.49 -6.31
CA VAL A 223 -1.55 -1.44 -5.27
C VAL A 223 -2.54 -2.58 -5.48
N ALA A 224 -3.01 -3.18 -4.39
CA ALA A 224 -4.11 -4.12 -4.45
C ALA A 224 -5.44 -3.39 -4.77
N VAL A 225 -6.14 -3.84 -5.80
CA VAL A 225 -7.50 -3.39 -6.12
C VAL A 225 -8.47 -4.54 -5.83
N ILE A 226 -9.27 -4.35 -4.80
CA ILE A 226 -10.25 -5.30 -4.28
C ILE A 226 -11.38 -5.44 -5.29
N CYS A 227 -11.69 -6.69 -5.66
CA CYS A 227 -12.84 -7.05 -6.47
C CYS A 227 -13.97 -7.51 -5.53
N TYR A 228 -14.85 -6.57 -5.16
CA TYR A 228 -15.91 -6.84 -4.19
C TYR A 228 -17.20 -7.32 -4.90
N PRO A 229 -17.71 -8.52 -4.60
CA PRO A 229 -18.96 -8.99 -5.20
C PRO A 229 -20.17 -8.22 -4.63
N PRO A 230 -21.22 -7.99 -5.44
CA PRO A 230 -22.40 -7.23 -5.01
C PRO A 230 -23.21 -7.95 -3.92
N ASN A 231 -23.12 -9.28 -3.86
CA ASN A 231 -23.75 -10.10 -2.83
C ASN A 231 -22.70 -10.96 -2.11
N PRO A 232 -22.18 -10.51 -0.96
CA PRO A 232 -21.18 -11.27 -0.20
C PRO A 232 -21.74 -12.56 0.44
N GLU A 233 -23.07 -12.76 0.44
CA GLU A 233 -23.70 -13.98 0.93
C GLU A 233 -23.72 -15.10 -0.11
N GLU A 234 -23.61 -14.74 -1.41
CA GLU A 234 -23.28 -15.70 -2.45
C GLU A 234 -21.82 -16.09 -2.22
N ARG A 235 -21.57 -17.36 -1.90
CA ARG A 235 -20.28 -17.92 -1.44
C ARG A 235 -19.17 -17.89 -2.51
N PHE A 236 -18.92 -16.74 -3.10
CA PHE A 236 -17.80 -16.50 -3.99
C PHE A 236 -16.64 -15.95 -3.17
N GLN A 237 -15.46 -16.47 -3.43
CA GLN A 237 -14.23 -15.97 -2.82
C GLN A 237 -14.02 -14.50 -3.20
N PHE A 238 -13.72 -13.69 -2.19
CA PHE A 238 -13.26 -12.32 -2.35
C PHE A 238 -11.88 -12.34 -2.97
N THR A 239 -11.64 -11.49 -3.95
CA THR A 239 -10.33 -11.42 -4.63
C THR A 239 -9.83 -10.00 -4.73
N PHE A 240 -8.55 -9.85 -5.06
CA PHE A 240 -8.02 -8.59 -5.53
C PHE A 240 -7.10 -8.81 -6.74
N ILE A 241 -6.92 -7.75 -7.51
CA ILE A 241 -5.98 -7.68 -8.63
C ILE A 241 -4.82 -6.74 -8.31
N GLU A 242 -3.67 -7.01 -8.91
CA GLU A 242 -2.49 -6.13 -8.85
C GLU A 242 -2.57 -5.03 -9.91
N VAL A 243 -2.57 -3.77 -9.49
CA VAL A 243 -2.61 -2.62 -10.40
C VAL A 243 -1.39 -1.74 -10.17
N GLU A 244 -0.61 -1.48 -11.22
CA GLU A 244 0.50 -0.53 -11.17
C GLU A 244 -0.03 0.90 -11.01
N ILE A 245 0.54 1.65 -10.07
CA ILE A 245 0.20 3.05 -9.86
C ILE A 245 0.83 3.89 -10.97
N PRO A 246 0.05 4.70 -11.70
CA PRO A 246 0.58 5.51 -12.79
C PRO A 246 1.56 6.57 -12.27
N ASP A 247 2.61 6.86 -13.06
CA ASP A 247 3.62 7.90 -12.79
C ASP A 247 3.05 9.31 -12.58
N LEU A 248 1.82 9.54 -13.05
CA LEU A 248 1.06 10.76 -12.86
C LEU A 248 -0.36 10.37 -12.46
N PRO A 249 -0.92 10.91 -11.36
CA PRO A 249 -2.35 10.74 -11.12
C PRO A 249 -3.09 11.34 -12.32
N ASN A 250 -3.99 10.57 -12.92
CA ASN A 250 -5.04 11.14 -13.75
C ASN A 250 -5.79 12.11 -12.85
N VAL A 251 -5.46 13.41 -12.96
CA VAL A 251 -6.08 14.47 -12.18
C VAL A 251 -7.58 14.32 -12.37
N CYS A 252 -8.30 13.96 -11.31
CA CYS A 252 -9.75 13.87 -11.31
C CYS A 252 -10.32 15.23 -11.69
N THR A 253 -10.51 15.50 -12.98
CA THR A 253 -11.22 16.68 -13.46
C THR A 253 -12.72 16.42 -13.31
N ASN A 254 -13.20 16.33 -12.07
CA ASN A 254 -14.62 16.49 -11.79
C ASN A 254 -14.97 17.98 -11.90
N THR A 255 -15.06 18.43 -13.14
CA THR A 255 -15.88 19.58 -13.52
C THR A 255 -16.85 19.07 -14.58
N GLN A 256 -17.95 18.47 -14.14
CA GLN A 256 -19.16 18.45 -14.96
C GLN A 256 -19.84 19.79 -14.76
N GLY A 257 -19.85 20.59 -15.83
CA GLY A 257 -20.86 21.61 -16.05
C GLY A 257 -22.10 21.01 -16.72
#